data_AF-A0AAD7SFQ7-F1
#
_entry.id   AF-A0AAD7SFQ7-F1
#
_cell.length_a   1.000
_cell.length_b   1.000
_cell.length_c   1.000
_cell.angle_alpha   90.00
_cell.angle_beta   90.00
_cell.angle_gamma   90.00
#
_symmetry.space_group_name_H-M   'P 1'
#
loop_
_entity.id
_entity.type
_entity.pdbx_description
1 polymer ?
#
loop_
_entity_poly.entity_id
_entity_poly.type
_entity_poly.pdbx_seq_one_letter_code
_entity_poly.pdbx_strand_id
1 'polypeptide(L)'
;MVDKWAGSIEIGVTTHNPAYLQLPSTMTNLRSGTWMMTGNGVMHNGTTILDEYGHNLDGLKAGDTVGVVRKEDGSLHFFVKGVAQGPAAWNVPASVYAVVDLYGQAAQATIMDDTVDLSPLPDDGSEEPAAVSPGGPCPAGTVASDDDLRFHHLHGANAVITNGAHRHAPEQPQRVQRRHRHLQQVPARRRNV
;
A
#
# COMPACT_ATOMS: atom_id res chain seq x y z
N MET A 1 -12.90 29.44 -8.83
CA MET A 1 -12.27 28.82 -7.65
C MET A 1 -10.95 28.24 -8.14
N VAL A 2 -9.82 28.62 -7.56
CA VAL A 2 -8.51 28.22 -8.09
C VAL A 2 -8.11 26.94 -7.36
N ASP A 3 -8.23 25.79 -8.01
CA ASP A 3 -7.69 24.52 -7.52
C ASP A 3 -6.16 24.61 -7.63
N LYS A 4 -5.49 25.19 -6.62
CA LYS A 4 -4.05 25.48 -6.70
C LYS A 4 -3.24 24.75 -5.65
N TRP A 5 -3.18 23.44 -5.81
CA TRP A 5 -1.96 22.71 -5.48
C TRP A 5 -1.52 21.99 -6.76
N ALA A 6 -0.29 22.23 -7.20
CA ALA A 6 0.37 21.39 -8.20
C ALA A 6 1.02 20.23 -7.43
N GLY A 7 0.78 18.99 -7.83
CA GLY A 7 1.15 17.83 -7.03
C GLY A 7 -0.01 17.24 -6.25
N SER A 8 -0.09 15.91 -6.24
CA SER A 8 -1.06 15.16 -5.45
C SER A 8 -0.38 14.00 -4.71
N ILE A 9 0.43 13.21 -5.41
CA ILE A 9 0.98 11.98 -4.86
C ILE A 9 2.28 11.60 -5.58
N GLU A 10 3.20 11.07 -4.80
CA GLU A 10 4.41 10.39 -5.27
C GLU A 10 4.37 8.95 -4.79
N ILE A 11 4.83 8.01 -5.61
CA ILE A 11 4.86 6.58 -5.28
C ILE A 11 6.20 5.99 -5.67
N GLY A 12 6.70 5.05 -4.87
CA GLY A 12 8.01 4.49 -5.11
C GLY A 12 8.34 3.28 -4.28
N VAL A 13 9.62 2.92 -4.33
CA VAL A 13 10.22 1.90 -3.48
C VAL A 13 11.52 2.38 -2.88
N THR A 14 11.83 1.88 -1.69
CA THR A 14 13.08 2.14 -0.98
C THR A 14 13.70 0.86 -0.45
N THR A 15 15.03 0.76 -0.46
CA THR A 15 15.76 -0.31 0.23
C THR A 15 15.93 -0.02 1.72
N HIS A 16 15.63 1.22 2.16
CA HIS A 16 15.77 1.62 3.54
C HIS A 16 14.64 1.03 4.38
N ASN A 17 15.01 0.37 5.48
CA ASN A 17 14.02 -0.22 6.36
C ASN A 17 13.19 0.89 7.07
N PRO A 18 11.86 0.90 6.92
CA PRO A 18 11.00 1.92 7.52
C PRO A 18 11.09 1.95 9.06
N ALA A 19 11.48 0.84 9.70
CA ALA A 19 11.69 0.77 11.14
C ALA A 19 12.87 1.64 11.62
N TYR A 20 13.86 1.91 10.77
CA TYR A 20 15.07 2.66 11.14
C TYR A 20 15.26 3.94 10.34
N LEU A 21 14.52 4.11 9.25
CA LEU A 21 14.60 5.28 8.40
C LEU A 21 14.03 6.52 9.11
N GLN A 22 14.85 7.56 9.25
CA GLN A 22 14.34 8.90 9.55
C GLN A 22 13.74 9.47 8.27
N LEU A 23 12.43 9.68 8.26
CA LEU A 23 11.75 10.14 7.07
C LEU A 23 12.11 11.61 6.78
N PRO A 24 12.64 11.90 5.59
CA PRO A 24 12.76 13.28 5.12
C PRO A 24 11.38 13.89 4.84
N SER A 25 11.33 15.19 4.54
CA SER A 25 10.09 15.88 4.14
C SER A 25 9.45 15.32 2.86
N THR A 26 10.24 14.66 2.01
CA THR A 26 9.80 13.89 0.84
C THR A 26 10.87 12.85 0.54
N MET A 27 10.47 11.67 0.10
CA MET A 27 11.34 10.54 -0.21
C MET A 27 12.20 10.78 -1.46
N THR A 28 11.84 11.74 -2.30
CA THR A 28 12.72 12.26 -3.37
C THR A 28 13.99 12.91 -2.83
N ASN A 29 14.02 13.31 -1.55
CA ASN A 29 15.23 13.84 -0.90
C ASN A 29 16.25 12.76 -0.52
N LEU A 30 15.89 11.49 -0.50
CA LEU A 30 16.86 10.42 -0.25
C LEU A 30 17.80 10.27 -1.44
N ARG A 31 19.11 10.24 -1.13
CA ARG A 31 20.19 10.16 -2.12
C ARG A 31 20.74 8.74 -2.31
N SER A 32 20.02 7.73 -1.85
CA SER A 32 20.44 6.33 -1.97
C SER A 32 19.25 5.38 -1.85
N GLY A 33 19.29 4.27 -2.59
CA GLY A 33 18.36 3.16 -2.48
C GLY A 33 16.90 3.51 -2.72
N THR A 34 16.57 4.56 -3.48
CA THR A 34 15.19 5.01 -3.67
C THR A 34 14.82 5.21 -5.13
N TRP A 35 13.65 4.71 -5.53
CA TRP A 35 13.05 4.94 -6.85
C TRP A 35 11.66 5.51 -6.65
N MET A 36 11.41 6.71 -7.16
CA MET A 36 10.15 7.45 -6.97
C MET A 36 9.59 7.87 -8.32
N MET A 37 8.32 7.62 -8.59
CA MET A 37 7.57 8.26 -9.67
C MET A 37 6.98 9.57 -9.14
N THR A 38 7.24 10.66 -9.86
CA THR A 38 6.86 12.03 -9.51
C THR A 38 6.37 12.76 -10.75
N GLY A 39 5.16 13.30 -10.70
CA GLY A 39 4.48 13.84 -11.89
C GLY A 39 4.39 12.78 -12.99
N ASN A 40 5.04 13.02 -14.13
CA ASN A 40 5.15 12.08 -15.24
C ASN A 40 6.55 11.44 -15.39
N GLY A 41 7.46 11.67 -14.44
CA GLY A 41 8.85 11.19 -14.48
C GLY A 41 9.20 10.19 -13.37
N VAL A 42 10.41 9.67 -13.43
CA VAL A 42 10.97 8.76 -12.42
C VAL A 42 12.31 9.30 -11.93
N MET A 43 12.48 9.33 -10.61
CA MET A 43 13.70 9.69 -9.92
C MET A 43 14.33 8.46 -9.28
N HIS A 44 15.66 8.37 -9.33
CA HIS A 44 16.46 7.42 -8.57
C HIS A 44 17.48 8.19 -7.71
N ASN A 45 17.49 7.95 -6.41
CA ASN A 45 18.41 8.59 -5.47
C ASN A 45 18.38 10.13 -5.54
N GLY A 46 17.18 10.69 -5.74
CA GLY A 46 16.97 12.13 -5.85
C GLY A 46 17.44 12.76 -7.17
N THR A 47 17.75 11.95 -8.18
CA THR A 47 18.07 12.41 -9.55
C THR A 47 17.03 11.87 -10.52
N THR A 48 16.49 12.71 -11.38
CA THR A 48 15.59 12.27 -12.46
C THR A 48 16.34 11.37 -13.44
N ILE A 49 15.81 10.18 -13.68
CA ILE A 49 16.38 9.19 -14.61
C ILE A 49 15.53 8.97 -15.84
N LEU A 50 14.23 9.28 -15.77
CA LEU A 50 13.30 9.23 -16.88
C LEU A 50 12.41 10.46 -16.82
N ASP A 51 12.42 11.24 -17.90
CA ASP A 51 11.43 12.27 -18.18
C ASP A 51 10.31 11.65 -19.03
N GLU A 52 9.06 12.06 -18.79
CA GLU A 52 7.89 11.60 -19.57
C GLU A 52 7.72 10.07 -19.61
N TYR A 53 8.01 9.39 -18.50
CA TYR A 53 7.87 7.94 -18.35
C TYR A 53 6.43 7.45 -18.51
N GLY A 54 5.45 8.18 -18.00
CA GLY A 54 4.06 7.71 -18.01
C GLY A 54 3.04 8.76 -17.67
N HIS A 55 1.84 8.31 -17.29
CA HIS A 55 0.76 9.19 -16.88
C HIS A 55 1.18 10.12 -15.75
N ASN A 56 0.79 11.39 -15.88
CA ASN A 56 1.08 12.39 -14.87
C ASN A 56 0.23 12.14 -13.61
N LEU A 57 0.89 11.90 -12.47
CA LEU A 57 0.27 11.73 -11.16
C LEU A 57 -0.48 12.98 -10.68
N ASP A 58 -0.09 14.18 -11.14
CA ASP A 58 -0.77 15.45 -10.78
C ASP A 58 -2.23 15.48 -11.29
N GLY A 59 -2.57 14.66 -12.28
CA GLY A 59 -3.91 14.55 -12.85
C GLY A 59 -4.83 13.59 -12.10
N LEU A 60 -4.36 12.93 -11.05
CA LEU A 60 -5.13 11.95 -10.29
C LEU A 60 -6.24 12.60 -9.47
N LYS A 61 -7.36 11.90 -9.38
CA LYS A 61 -8.55 12.29 -8.62
C LYS A 61 -8.89 11.22 -7.59
N ALA A 62 -9.72 11.57 -6.61
CA ALA A 62 -10.25 10.59 -5.67
C ALA A 62 -10.92 9.42 -6.40
N GLY A 63 -10.55 8.20 -6.03
CA GLY A 63 -10.98 6.96 -6.70
C GLY A 63 -10.02 6.44 -7.76
N ASP A 64 -9.06 7.24 -8.24
CA ASP A 64 -7.98 6.74 -9.09
C ASP A 64 -6.97 5.93 -8.28
N THR A 65 -6.36 4.93 -8.91
CA THR A 65 -5.40 4.02 -8.28
C THR A 65 -3.99 4.20 -8.83
N VAL A 66 -3.00 4.00 -7.96
CA VAL A 66 -1.59 3.91 -8.34
C VAL A 66 -0.97 2.67 -7.72
N GLY A 67 0.01 2.09 -8.39
CA GLY A 67 0.68 0.89 -7.92
C GLY A 67 2.15 0.86 -8.30
N VAL A 68 2.93 0.09 -7.56
CA VAL A 68 4.33 -0.17 -7.85
C VAL A 68 4.64 -1.65 -7.64
N VAL A 69 5.32 -2.26 -8.59
CA VAL A 69 5.71 -3.67 -8.54
C VAL A 69 7.18 -3.80 -8.91
N ARG A 70 7.95 -4.44 -8.02
CA ARG A 70 9.29 -4.95 -8.32
C ARG A 70 9.15 -6.41 -8.76
N LYS A 71 9.45 -6.69 -10.02
CA LYS A 71 9.41 -8.05 -10.58
C LYS A 71 10.63 -8.86 -10.18
N GLU A 72 10.57 -10.19 -10.33
CA GLU A 72 11.66 -11.11 -9.95
C GLU A 72 12.98 -10.79 -10.67
N ASP A 73 12.90 -10.43 -11.95
CA ASP A 73 14.01 -10.01 -12.81
C ASP A 73 14.69 -8.68 -12.40
N GLY A 74 14.18 -8.02 -11.36
CA GLY A 74 14.71 -6.75 -10.86
C GLY A 74 14.23 -5.52 -11.62
N SER A 75 13.28 -5.67 -12.54
CA SER A 75 12.59 -4.53 -13.14
C SER A 75 11.55 -3.93 -12.20
N LEU A 76 11.46 -2.61 -12.19
CA LEU A 76 10.45 -1.85 -11.45
C LEU A 76 9.41 -1.31 -12.42
N HIS A 77 8.14 -1.51 -12.10
CA HIS A 77 7.02 -1.07 -12.93
C HIS A 77 6.03 -0.27 -12.08
N PHE A 78 5.55 0.85 -12.62
CA PHE A 78 4.45 1.60 -12.02
C PHE A 78 3.14 1.35 -12.76
N PHE A 79 2.04 1.52 -12.03
CA PHE A 79 0.68 1.37 -12.51
C PHE A 79 -0.09 2.65 -12.19
N VAL A 80 -0.86 3.13 -13.15
CA VAL A 80 -1.72 4.31 -12.99
C VAL A 80 -3.10 3.95 -13.55
N LYS A 81 -4.14 4.06 -12.72
CA LYS A 81 -5.52 3.64 -13.03
C LYS A 81 -5.60 2.19 -13.53
N GLY A 82 -4.84 1.30 -12.88
CA GLY A 82 -4.72 -0.11 -13.26
C GLY A 82 -3.87 -0.40 -14.50
N VAL A 83 -3.35 0.61 -15.21
CA VAL A 83 -2.56 0.43 -16.44
C VAL A 83 -1.07 0.47 -16.14
N ALA A 84 -0.34 -0.58 -16.55
CA ALA A 84 1.11 -0.63 -16.44
C ALA A 84 1.79 0.41 -17.34
N GLN A 85 2.73 1.19 -16.79
CA GLN A 85 3.45 2.25 -17.52
C GLN A 85 4.70 1.75 -18.26
N GLY A 86 5.10 0.49 -18.04
CA GLY A 86 6.35 -0.09 -18.59
C GLY A 86 7.48 -0.15 -17.55
N PRO A 87 8.70 -0.53 -17.94
CA PRO A 87 9.83 -0.60 -17.00
C PRO A 87 10.39 0.79 -16.67
N ALA A 88 10.39 1.15 -15.39
CA ALA A 88 10.93 2.41 -14.87
C ALA A 88 12.40 2.34 -14.48
N ALA A 89 12.85 1.17 -14.02
CA ALA A 89 14.22 0.92 -13.61
C ALA A 89 14.53 -0.57 -13.70
N TRP A 90 15.81 -0.90 -13.73
CA TRP A 90 16.32 -2.28 -13.70
C TRP A 90 17.28 -2.47 -12.54
N ASN A 91 17.59 -3.74 -12.22
CA ASN A 91 18.49 -4.13 -11.15
C ASN A 91 18.06 -3.61 -9.76
N VAL A 92 16.75 -3.47 -9.54
CA VAL A 92 16.21 -3.09 -8.23
C VAL A 92 16.33 -4.28 -7.27
N PRO A 93 16.89 -4.11 -6.05
CA PRO A 93 17.02 -5.17 -5.07
C PRO A 93 15.69 -5.83 -4.72
N ALA A 94 15.73 -7.10 -4.30
CA ALA A 94 14.53 -7.84 -3.90
C ALA A 94 13.94 -7.34 -2.58
N SER A 95 14.79 -6.96 -1.63
CA SER A 95 14.38 -6.39 -0.34
C SER A 95 14.12 -4.89 -0.48
N VAL A 96 12.88 -4.55 -0.82
CA VAL A 96 12.41 -3.17 -0.92
C VAL A 96 11.09 -2.99 -0.16
N TYR A 97 10.80 -1.74 0.18
CA TYR A 97 9.58 -1.31 0.84
C TYR A 97 8.87 -0.32 -0.06
N ALA A 98 7.54 -0.44 -0.17
CA ALA A 98 6.73 0.53 -0.89
C ALA A 98 6.70 1.87 -0.14
N VAL A 99 6.63 2.95 -0.91
CA VAL A 99 6.63 4.33 -0.43
C VAL A 99 5.50 5.06 -1.11
N VAL A 100 4.72 5.80 -0.32
CA VAL A 100 3.69 6.71 -0.82
C VAL A 100 3.84 8.03 -0.08
N ASP A 101 4.08 9.09 -0.85
CA ASP A 101 4.23 10.45 -0.36
C ASP A 101 2.99 11.24 -0.80
N LEU A 102 2.19 11.68 0.18
CA LEU A 102 0.99 12.48 -0.04
C LEU A 102 1.33 13.96 0.16
N TYR A 103 0.99 14.80 -0.83
CA TYR A 103 1.21 16.24 -0.75
C TYR A 103 0.25 16.98 -1.68
N GLY A 104 0.10 18.29 -1.49
CA GLY A 104 -0.77 19.10 -2.33
C GLY A 104 -2.24 18.66 -2.26
N GLN A 105 -2.80 18.17 -3.38
CA GLN A 105 -4.23 17.84 -3.46
C GLN A 105 -4.60 16.48 -2.85
N ALA A 106 -3.67 15.53 -2.70
CA ALA A 106 -4.00 14.26 -2.05
C ALA A 106 -3.74 14.36 -0.56
N ALA A 107 -4.78 14.12 0.23
CA ALA A 107 -4.71 14.06 1.68
C ALA A 107 -4.73 12.62 2.22
N GLN A 108 -5.19 11.67 1.42
CA GLN A 108 -5.40 10.29 1.85
C GLN A 108 -5.11 9.32 0.70
N ALA A 109 -4.52 8.19 1.04
CA ALA A 109 -4.46 6.99 0.21
C ALA A 109 -4.91 5.79 1.04
N THR A 110 -5.46 4.78 0.37
CA THR A 110 -5.86 3.52 0.99
C THR A 110 -5.16 2.38 0.26
N ILE A 111 -4.60 1.44 1.01
CA ILE A 111 -4.02 0.22 0.43
C ILE A 111 -5.18 -0.67 -0.02
N MET A 112 -5.14 -1.08 -1.29
CA MET A 112 -6.12 -2.02 -1.84
C MET A 112 -5.53 -3.43 -1.78
N ASP A 113 -6.33 -4.39 -1.31
CA ASP A 113 -5.97 -5.81 -1.40
C ASP A 113 -6.31 -6.33 -2.79
N ASP A 114 -5.36 -6.95 -3.46
CA ASP A 114 -5.52 -7.60 -4.77
C ASP A 114 -6.36 -8.90 -4.70
N THR A 115 -7.07 -9.16 -3.59
CA THR A 115 -7.93 -10.36 -3.44
C THR A 115 -9.28 -10.25 -4.16
N VAL A 116 -9.47 -9.25 -5.00
CA VAL A 116 -10.70 -9.02 -5.77
C VAL A 116 -10.39 -8.84 -7.25
N ASP A 117 -9.99 -9.91 -7.93
CA ASP A 117 -10.64 -10.34 -9.20
C ASP A 117 -10.07 -11.68 -9.70
N LEU A 118 -10.50 -12.78 -9.08
CA LEU A 118 -10.68 -14.04 -9.79
C LEU A 118 -12.09 -14.54 -9.48
N SER A 119 -13.08 -13.70 -9.79
CA SER A 119 -14.46 -14.17 -9.93
C SER A 119 -14.48 -15.08 -11.15
N PRO A 120 -14.75 -16.40 -11.05
CA PRO A 120 -14.98 -17.19 -12.26
C PRO A 120 -16.20 -16.59 -12.97
N LEU A 121 -16.01 -16.25 -14.24
CA LEU A 121 -17.07 -15.75 -15.13
C LEU A 121 -18.32 -16.64 -14.97
N PRO A 122 -19.51 -16.07 -14.71
CA PRO A 122 -20.73 -16.85 -14.77
C PRO A 122 -20.98 -17.27 -16.22
N ASP A 123 -21.01 -18.59 -16.43
CA ASP A 123 -21.47 -19.22 -17.67
C ASP A 123 -22.94 -18.83 -17.93
N ASP A 124 -23.22 -18.56 -19.20
CA ASP A 124 -24.44 -18.01 -19.79
C ASP A 124 -25.73 -18.75 -19.39
N GLY A 125 -26.81 -18.00 -19.07
CA GLY A 125 -28.09 -18.60 -18.70
C GLY A 125 -29.22 -17.63 -18.33
N SER A 126 -29.78 -16.95 -19.34
CA SER A 126 -31.20 -16.58 -19.56
C SER A 126 -32.14 -16.11 -18.41
N GLU A 127 -32.74 -14.93 -18.68
CA GLU A 127 -34.13 -14.48 -18.39
C GLU A 127 -34.47 -13.73 -17.06
N GLU A 128 -34.77 -12.43 -17.23
CA GLU A 128 -35.54 -11.46 -16.41
C GLU A 128 -37.04 -11.86 -16.24
N PRO A 129 -37.95 -11.13 -15.52
CA PRO A 129 -37.82 -9.90 -14.71
C PRO A 129 -38.57 -9.91 -13.33
N ALA A 130 -38.42 -8.82 -12.56
CA ALA A 130 -39.50 -8.02 -11.93
C ALA A 130 -39.40 -7.69 -10.40
N ALA A 131 -39.44 -6.37 -10.15
CA ALA A 131 -40.31 -5.64 -9.21
C ALA A 131 -39.91 -5.39 -7.72
N VAL A 132 -39.83 -4.08 -7.43
CA VAL A 132 -40.32 -3.26 -6.28
C VAL A 132 -39.53 -3.13 -4.94
N SER A 133 -39.32 -1.84 -4.58
CA SER A 133 -38.71 -1.15 -3.41
C SER A 133 -39.42 -1.38 -2.04
N PRO A 134 -39.21 -0.61 -0.92
CA PRO A 134 -38.27 0.49 -0.56
C PRO A 134 -37.68 0.51 0.90
N GLY A 135 -36.78 1.48 1.20
CA GLY A 135 -36.45 2.04 2.55
C GLY A 135 -35.26 1.39 3.28
N GLY A 136 -34.28 2.03 3.93
CA GLY A 136 -33.95 3.39 4.44
C GLY A 136 -32.95 3.18 5.62
N PRO A 137 -32.52 4.17 6.44
CA PRO A 137 -31.95 5.49 6.17
C PRO A 137 -30.43 5.58 6.52
N CYS A 138 -29.83 6.71 6.17
CA CYS A 138 -28.51 7.17 6.63
C CYS A 138 -28.47 7.34 8.17
N PRO A 139 -27.27 7.30 8.79
CA PRO A 139 -26.97 8.17 9.91
C PRO A 139 -25.87 9.17 9.54
N ALA A 140 -26.22 10.45 9.67
CA ALA A 140 -25.28 11.54 9.81
C ALA A 140 -24.62 11.48 11.20
N GLY A 141 -23.36 11.89 11.28
CA GLY A 141 -22.55 11.98 12.49
C GLY A 141 -21.14 11.48 12.17
N THR A 142 -20.05 12.22 12.34
CA THR A 142 -19.80 13.41 13.13
C THR A 142 -18.56 14.05 12.52
N VAL A 143 -18.56 15.38 12.43
CA VAL A 143 -17.34 16.17 12.16
C VAL A 143 -16.33 15.90 13.28
N ALA A 144 -15.38 15.00 13.01
CA ALA A 144 -14.18 14.87 13.80
C ALA A 144 -13.07 15.62 13.06
N SER A 145 -12.86 16.86 13.49
CA SER A 145 -11.58 17.54 13.30
C SER A 145 -10.55 16.73 14.08
N ASP A 146 -9.68 16.01 13.39
CA ASP A 146 -8.49 15.45 14.01
C ASP A 146 -7.46 15.25 12.89
N ASP A 147 -6.38 16.04 12.95
CA ASP A 147 -5.13 15.91 12.18
C ASP A 147 -4.40 14.58 12.50
N ASP A 148 -5.15 13.51 12.68
CA ASP A 148 -4.68 12.25 13.20
C ASP A 148 -4.60 11.30 12.00
N LEU A 149 -3.39 11.14 11.49
CA LEU A 149 -3.11 10.19 10.42
C LEU A 149 -3.39 8.78 10.95
N ARG A 150 -4.58 8.28 10.67
CA ARG A 150 -5.06 6.98 11.14
C ARG A 150 -5.04 5.97 10.01
N PHE A 151 -4.76 4.72 10.35
CA PHE A 151 -4.96 3.64 9.40
C PHE A 151 -6.44 3.46 9.12
N HIS A 152 -6.75 3.21 7.85
CA HIS A 152 -8.05 2.66 7.48
C HIS A 152 -8.21 1.26 8.11
N HIS A 153 -9.46 0.82 8.34
CA HIS A 153 -9.74 -0.50 8.92
C HIS A 153 -9.24 -1.67 8.05
N LEU A 154 -9.05 -1.42 6.75
CA LEU A 154 -8.36 -2.29 5.80
C LEU A 154 -6.95 -1.77 5.58
N HIS A 155 -6.00 -2.24 6.38
CA HIS A 155 -4.58 -1.98 6.16
C HIS A 155 -3.80 -3.29 6.35
N GLY A 156 -2.75 -3.47 5.55
CA GLY A 156 -1.88 -4.63 5.70
C GLY A 156 -1.08 -4.59 7.01
N ALA A 157 -0.74 -5.75 7.56
CA ALA A 157 -0.02 -5.88 8.83
C ALA A 157 1.38 -5.21 8.86
N ASN A 158 1.90 -4.81 7.70
CA ASN A 158 3.20 -4.17 7.54
C ASN A 158 3.10 -2.68 7.17
N ALA A 159 1.90 -2.10 7.22
CA ALA A 159 1.70 -0.68 6.98
C ALA A 159 2.15 0.15 8.20
N VAL A 160 2.92 1.20 7.96
CA VAL A 160 3.41 2.14 8.98
C VAL A 160 3.09 3.55 8.52
N ILE A 161 2.45 4.36 9.38
CA ILE A 161 2.22 5.79 9.15
C ILE A 161 3.25 6.55 9.98
N THR A 162 3.87 7.56 9.38
CA THR A 162 4.83 8.42 10.08
C THR A 162 4.63 9.88 9.68
N ASN A 163 4.56 10.77 10.67
CA ASN A 163 4.48 12.23 10.50
C ASN A 163 5.63 12.91 11.24
N GLY A 164 6.70 13.27 10.52
CA GLY A 164 7.88 13.98 11.05
C GLY A 164 8.65 13.23 12.14
N ALA A 165 8.06 13.14 13.34
CA ALA A 165 8.59 12.44 14.52
C ALA A 165 7.66 11.36 15.10
N HIS A 166 6.35 11.38 14.78
CA HIS A 166 5.38 10.44 15.33
C HIS A 166 5.18 9.25 14.40
N ARG A 167 5.35 8.04 14.93
CA ARG A 167 5.16 6.78 14.23
C ARG A 167 3.96 6.05 14.81
N HIS A 168 3.02 5.69 13.97
CA HIS A 168 1.91 4.81 14.32
C HIS A 168 2.04 3.52 13.52
N ALA A 169 2.13 2.41 14.25
CA ALA A 169 1.97 1.06 13.72
C ALA A 169 0.66 0.50 14.29
N PRO A 170 -0.05 -0.38 13.57
CA PRO A 170 -1.27 -0.97 14.09
C PRO A 170 -0.99 -1.81 15.34
N GLU A 171 -1.75 -1.56 16.42
CA GLU A 171 -1.69 -2.39 17.63
C GLU A 171 -2.26 -3.78 17.34
N GLN A 172 -1.44 -4.82 17.53
CA GLN A 172 -1.92 -6.20 17.48
C GLN A 172 -2.68 -6.54 18.76
N PRO A 173 -3.86 -7.19 18.69
CA PRO A 173 -4.40 -7.86 19.86
C PRO A 173 -3.43 -8.97 20.28
N GLN A 174 -2.94 -8.87 21.52
CA GLN A 174 -1.98 -9.82 22.09
C GLN A 174 -2.45 -11.26 21.86
N ARG A 175 -1.69 -11.99 21.05
CA ARG A 175 -1.91 -13.43 20.85
C ARG A 175 -1.55 -14.12 22.16
N VAL A 176 -2.56 -14.38 23.00
CA VAL A 176 -2.44 -15.15 24.24
C VAL A 176 -1.81 -16.51 23.90
N GLN A 177 -0.52 -16.65 24.20
CA GLN A 177 0.20 -17.89 24.04
C GLN A 177 -0.25 -18.81 25.18
N ARG A 178 -1.30 -19.62 24.94
CA ARG A 178 -1.70 -20.70 25.83
C ARG A 178 -0.55 -21.70 25.94
N ARG A 179 0.21 -21.62 27.03
CA ARG A 179 1.17 -22.66 27.44
C ARG A 179 0.38 -23.90 27.87
N HIS A 180 0.18 -24.85 26.96
CA HIS A 180 -0.10 -26.24 27.34
C HIS A 180 1.22 -26.98 27.49
N ARG A 181 1.75 -27.04 28.72
CA ARG A 181 2.66 -28.12 29.13
C ARG A 181 1.79 -29.29 29.58
N HIS A 182 1.78 -30.38 28.83
CA HIS A 182 1.36 -31.68 29.34
C HIS A 182 2.58 -32.60 29.37
N LEU A 183 2.85 -33.12 30.56
CA LEU A 183 3.94 -34.01 30.92
C LEU A 183 3.36 -35.43 30.93
N GLN A 184 3.88 -36.36 30.13
CA GLN A 184 4.05 -37.79 30.47
C GLN A 184 4.50 -38.60 29.25
N GLN A 185 5.71 -39.15 29.29
CA GLN A 185 6.06 -40.41 28.62
C GLN A 185 7.15 -41.15 29.41
N VAL A 186 6.80 -42.29 30.01
CA VAL A 186 7.64 -43.45 30.39
C VAL A 186 6.65 -44.65 30.36
N PRO A 187 6.92 -45.83 29.77
CA PRO A 187 8.14 -46.62 29.99
C PRO A 187 8.72 -47.39 28.79
N ALA A 188 10.05 -47.59 28.81
CA ALA A 188 10.71 -48.65 28.05
C ALA A 188 11.08 -49.79 29.01
N ARG A 189 10.31 -50.89 28.97
CA ARG A 189 10.78 -52.20 29.42
C ARG A 189 11.45 -52.90 28.25
N ARG A 190 12.70 -53.32 28.40
CA ARG A 190 13.24 -54.49 27.70
C ARG A 190 13.92 -55.41 28.72
N ARG A 191 13.47 -56.66 28.74
CA ARG A 191 14.10 -57.83 29.39
C ARG A 191 14.67 -58.74 28.28
N ASN A 192 15.58 -59.61 28.73
CA ASN A 192 16.28 -60.71 28.06
C ASN A 192 17.69 -60.32 27.59
N VAL A 193 18.77 -60.98 28.01
CA VAL A 193 18.97 -62.32 28.59
C VAL A 193 19.75 -62.25 29.90
#